data_AF-A0A072TW00-F1
#
_entry.id   AF-A0A072TW00-F1
#
_cell.length_a   1.000
_cell.length_b   1.000
_cell.length_c   1.000
_cell.angle_alpha   90.00
_cell.angle_beta   90.00
_cell.angle_gamma   90.00
#
_symmetry.space_group_name_H-M   'P 1'
#
loop_
_entity.id
_entity.type
_entity.pdbx_description
1 polymer ?
#
loop_
_entity_poly.entity_id
_entity_poly.type
_entity_poly.pdbx_seq_one_letter_code
_entity_poly.pdbx_strand_id
1 'polypeptide(L)'
;MNFIFYVLLLLLVLQNPIVTQCHTKGLRPKPSTGFGMSANMTKVQESEQQFMKWVKFVGGLKHTVFRTAKNKLFPSYTLNVYKHSSKGGFSSIQAAIDSLPFINLVRVVIKVHAGVYTEKVSIPALKSFITIQGAGADKTIVQWGDTALTPNPGAKGQTLGTYGSATFAVNSPYFIAKNITFKNTAPIPKPGAVGKQGVALRISADTAMFLGCKFLGAQDTLYDHIGRHYYKDCYIEGSVDFIFGNALSLFEGCHVHAIAQNIGALTAQGRNSLLEDTGFSFVHCKVTGSGALYLGRAWGPFSRVVFAYTYMDNIIIPKGWYNWGDPNREM
;
A
#
# COMPACT_ATOMS: atom_id res chain seq x y z
N MET A 1 60.64 -45.95 -13.65
CA MET A 1 61.34 -44.65 -13.59
C MET A 1 60.81 -43.81 -14.76
N ASN A 2 59.68 -43.14 -14.58
CA ASN A 2 58.99 -42.42 -15.66
C ASN A 2 58.29 -41.17 -15.10
N PHE A 3 58.75 -40.03 -15.61
CA PHE A 3 58.00 -38.81 -15.91
C PHE A 3 57.18 -38.16 -14.78
N ILE A 4 57.93 -37.51 -13.88
CA ILE A 4 57.53 -36.25 -13.23
C ILE A 4 57.54 -35.14 -14.30
N PHE A 5 56.62 -34.17 -14.18
CA PHE A 5 56.26 -33.08 -15.12
C PHE A 5 55.11 -33.42 -16.07
N TYR A 6 53.86 -33.32 -15.57
CA TYR A 6 52.68 -32.74 -16.24
C TYR A 6 51.40 -32.96 -15.39
N VAL A 7 51.42 -32.65 -14.08
CA VAL A 7 50.17 -32.61 -13.27
C VAL A 7 50.25 -31.51 -12.21
N LEU A 8 50.54 -30.27 -12.62
CA LEU A 8 50.57 -29.14 -11.67
C LEU A 8 50.09 -27.80 -12.25
N LEU A 9 49.19 -27.84 -13.24
CA LEU A 9 48.54 -26.62 -13.74
C LEU A 9 47.05 -26.79 -14.07
N LEU A 10 46.36 -27.71 -13.38
CA LEU A 10 44.91 -27.92 -13.51
C LEU A 10 44.20 -28.11 -12.16
N LEU A 11 44.79 -27.56 -11.09
CA LEU A 11 44.25 -27.56 -9.73
C LEU A 11 44.37 -26.17 -9.08
N LEU A 12 43.97 -25.11 -9.79
CA LEU A 12 43.97 -23.73 -9.28
C LEU A 12 42.72 -22.92 -9.66
N VAL A 13 41.59 -23.58 -9.95
CA VAL A 13 40.29 -22.90 -10.22
C VAL A 13 39.13 -23.38 -9.34
N LEU A 14 39.32 -24.39 -8.49
CA LEU A 14 38.25 -24.90 -7.61
C LEU A 14 38.69 -24.91 -6.16
N GLN A 15 38.86 -23.72 -5.56
CA GLN A 15 38.76 -23.49 -4.12
C GLN A 15 38.82 -21.98 -3.84
N ASN A 16 37.70 -21.32 -4.07
CA ASN A 16 37.35 -20.10 -3.33
C ASN A 16 35.88 -20.24 -2.96
N PRO A 17 35.54 -20.57 -1.70
CA PRO A 17 34.20 -20.29 -1.22
C PRO A 17 34.12 -18.77 -1.14
N ILE A 18 33.57 -18.13 -2.18
CA ILE A 18 33.04 -16.79 -2.01
C ILE A 18 31.84 -16.97 -1.09
N VAL A 19 32.10 -16.89 0.21
CA VAL A 19 31.10 -16.61 1.22
C VAL A 19 30.49 -15.29 0.80
N THR A 20 29.34 -15.35 0.13
CA THR A 20 28.50 -14.18 -0.10
C THR A 20 27.92 -13.82 1.26
N GLN A 21 28.71 -13.09 2.04
CA GLN A 21 28.20 -12.42 3.22
C GLN A 21 27.22 -11.34 2.74
N CYS A 22 25.95 -11.70 2.62
CA CYS A 22 24.84 -10.75 2.60
C CYS A 22 24.68 -10.14 4.00
N HIS A 23 25.74 -9.50 4.49
CA HIS A 23 25.65 -8.56 5.60
C HIS A 23 25.14 -7.24 5.02
N THR A 24 23.83 -7.03 5.08
CA THR A 24 23.38 -5.66 5.31
C THR A 24 23.95 -5.29 6.67
N LYS A 25 25.08 -4.57 6.70
CA LYS A 25 25.57 -3.94 7.92
C LYS A 25 24.37 -3.20 8.50
N GLY A 26 23.84 -3.68 9.62
CA GLY A 26 22.71 -3.08 10.29
C GLY A 26 23.03 -1.60 10.49
N LEU A 27 22.35 -0.74 9.73
CA LEU A 27 22.46 0.70 9.86
C LEU A 27 21.79 1.03 11.20
N ARG A 28 22.58 1.05 12.27
CA ARG A 28 22.15 1.67 13.53
C ARG A 28 21.84 3.14 13.21
N PRO A 29 20.63 3.64 13.51
CA PRO A 29 20.39 5.06 13.51
C PRO A 29 21.46 5.72 14.41
N LYS A 30 22.16 6.74 13.91
CA LYS A 30 22.98 7.59 14.77
C LYS A 30 22.09 8.10 15.92
N PRO A 31 22.59 8.17 17.17
CA PRO A 31 21.86 8.85 18.23
C PRO A 31 21.47 10.24 17.73
N SER A 32 20.18 10.56 17.74
CA SER A 32 19.72 11.88 17.37
C SER A 32 20.34 12.87 18.33
N THR A 33 21.22 13.74 17.85
CA THR A 33 21.51 14.99 18.54
C THR A 33 20.17 15.69 18.71
N GLY A 34 19.78 15.91 19.97
CA GLY A 34 18.50 16.51 20.33
C GLY A 34 18.39 17.90 19.73
N PHE A 35 17.75 18.00 18.56
CA PHE A 35 17.16 19.24 18.11
C PHE A 35 15.91 19.44 18.96
N GLY A 36 15.89 20.54 19.72
CA GLY A 36 14.80 20.90 20.62
C GLY A 36 13.45 20.71 19.94
N MET A 37 12.59 19.92 20.59
CA MET A 37 11.19 19.81 20.21
C MET A 37 10.58 21.21 20.23
N SER A 38 10.09 21.64 19.08
CA SER A 38 9.17 22.76 18.97
C SER A 38 7.94 22.43 19.83
N ALA A 39 7.85 23.04 21.02
CA ALA A 39 6.65 22.97 21.83
C ALA A 39 5.48 23.53 20.99
N ASN A 40 4.44 22.71 20.77
CA ASN A 40 3.21 22.98 19.99
C ASN A 40 3.14 22.41 18.55
N MET A 41 3.66 21.21 18.28
CA MET A 41 3.23 20.46 17.10
C MET A 41 1.96 19.65 17.39
N THR A 42 1.00 19.66 16.46
CA THR A 42 -0.15 18.74 16.52
C THR A 42 0.28 17.32 16.16
N LYS A 43 -0.40 16.31 16.69
CA LYS A 43 -0.16 14.88 16.35
C LYS A 43 -0.14 14.63 14.83
N VAL A 44 -0.97 15.36 14.07
CA VAL A 44 -0.99 15.27 12.60
C VAL A 44 0.32 15.77 12.00
N GLN A 45 0.83 16.92 12.44
CA GLN A 45 2.09 17.47 11.96
C GLN A 45 3.29 16.58 12.31
N GLU A 46 3.28 15.94 13.48
CA GLU A 46 4.29 14.96 13.88
C GLU A 46 4.29 13.75 12.93
N SER A 47 3.11 13.20 12.63
CA SER A 47 2.95 12.10 11.68
C SER A 47 3.42 12.47 10.28
N GLU A 48 3.13 13.69 9.80
CA GLU A 48 3.63 14.18 8.52
C GLU A 48 5.16 14.33 8.49
N GLN A 49 5.75 14.78 9.60
CA GLN A 49 7.21 14.89 9.71
C GLN A 49 7.86 13.50 9.74
N GLN A 50 7.27 12.53 10.44
CA GLN A 50 7.73 11.14 10.43
C GLN A 50 7.64 10.52 9.04
N PHE A 51 6.53 10.76 8.31
CA PHE A 51 6.43 10.37 6.90
C PHE A 51 7.56 10.96 6.06
N MET A 52 7.85 12.25 6.19
CA MET A 52 8.93 12.87 5.42
C MET A 52 10.31 12.32 5.78
N LYS A 53 10.54 11.98 7.04
CA LYS A 53 11.76 11.27 7.47
C LYS A 53 11.84 9.90 6.81
N TRP A 54 10.75 9.14 6.79
CA TRP A 54 10.68 7.83 6.13
C TRP A 54 10.88 7.95 4.61
N VAL A 55 10.17 8.85 3.94
CA VAL A 55 10.33 9.10 2.50
C VAL A 55 11.75 9.54 2.16
N LYS A 56 12.36 10.41 2.97
CA LYS A 56 13.75 10.84 2.76
C LYS A 56 14.73 9.70 2.99
N PHE A 57 14.49 8.87 4.01
CA PHE A 57 15.30 7.69 4.28
C PHE A 57 15.22 6.71 3.12
N VAL A 58 14.02 6.23 2.78
CA VAL A 58 13.79 5.30 1.67
C VAL A 58 14.23 5.92 0.34
N GLY A 59 13.92 7.18 0.07
CA GLY A 59 14.39 7.89 -1.13
C GLY A 59 15.88 8.21 -1.17
N GLY A 60 16.61 8.06 -0.07
CA GLY A 60 18.05 8.18 0.01
C GLY A 60 18.79 6.84 -0.14
N LEU A 61 18.08 5.71 -0.08
CA LEU A 61 18.67 4.40 -0.34
C LEU A 61 18.94 4.25 -1.85
N LYS A 62 20.05 3.57 -2.20
CA LYS A 62 20.29 3.14 -3.58
C LYS A 62 19.30 2.02 -3.92
N HIS A 63 18.14 2.40 -4.43
CA HIS A 63 17.16 1.45 -4.94
C HIS A 63 17.41 1.15 -6.42
N THR A 64 17.19 -0.10 -6.82
CA THR A 64 17.16 -0.49 -8.24
C THR A 64 15.96 0.10 -8.98
N VAL A 65 14.86 0.36 -8.24
CA VAL A 65 13.56 0.74 -8.81
C VAL A 65 13.20 2.22 -8.60
N PHE A 66 13.61 2.83 -7.48
CA PHE A 66 13.10 4.14 -7.06
C PHE A 66 14.16 5.24 -7.06
N ARG A 67 13.77 6.44 -7.52
CA ARG A 67 14.61 7.64 -7.45
C ARG A 67 14.36 8.45 -6.17
N THR A 68 15.18 9.46 -5.91
CA THR A 68 15.00 10.38 -4.79
C THR A 68 13.67 11.12 -4.88
N ALA A 69 12.89 11.09 -3.79
CA ALA A 69 11.59 11.74 -3.70
C ALA A 69 11.70 13.26 -3.42
N LYS A 70 10.93 14.08 -4.14
CA LYS A 70 10.79 15.53 -3.89
C LYS A 70 9.34 15.87 -3.53
N ASN A 71 8.91 15.52 -2.33
CA ASN A 71 7.52 15.77 -1.89
C ASN A 71 7.33 17.22 -1.40
N LYS A 72 6.28 17.90 -1.88
CA LYS A 72 5.86 19.24 -1.44
C LYS A 72 4.74 19.07 -0.41
N LEU A 73 4.94 19.43 0.85
CA LEU A 73 3.90 19.28 1.89
C LEU A 73 2.96 20.47 2.02
N PHE A 74 3.45 21.69 1.76
CA PHE A 74 2.66 22.90 1.96
C PHE A 74 1.69 23.13 0.82
N PRO A 75 0.39 23.36 1.09
CA PRO A 75 -0.60 23.60 0.05
C PRO A 75 -0.40 24.94 -0.62
N SER A 76 -0.57 24.97 -1.94
CA SER A 76 -0.68 26.23 -2.70
C SER A 76 -2.09 26.78 -2.65
N TYR A 77 -3.11 25.92 -2.68
CA TYR A 77 -4.52 26.31 -2.47
C TYR A 77 -5.37 25.11 -2.05
N THR A 78 -6.62 25.38 -1.69
CA THR A 78 -7.59 24.40 -1.22
C THR A 78 -8.88 24.43 -2.05
N LEU A 79 -9.39 23.26 -2.42
CA LEU A 79 -10.73 23.07 -2.97
C LEU A 79 -11.63 22.44 -1.90
N ASN A 80 -12.93 22.77 -1.91
CA ASN A 80 -13.90 22.21 -0.98
C ASN A 80 -14.91 21.34 -1.73
N VAL A 81 -15.18 20.16 -1.18
CA VAL A 81 -16.17 19.21 -1.69
C VAL A 81 -17.23 19.00 -0.62
N TYR A 82 -18.48 19.35 -0.92
CA TYR A 82 -19.63 19.21 -0.03
C TYR A 82 -20.63 18.21 -0.58
N LYS A 83 -21.19 17.34 0.26
CA LYS A 83 -22.21 16.38 -0.18
C LYS A 83 -23.48 17.07 -0.73
N HIS A 84 -23.81 18.25 -0.19
CA HIS A 84 -24.86 19.13 -0.68
C HIS A 84 -24.23 20.49 -1.00
N SER A 85 -24.31 20.94 -2.25
CA SER A 85 -23.52 22.06 -2.81
C SER A 85 -23.99 23.46 -2.40
N SER A 86 -24.89 23.58 -1.43
CA SER A 86 -25.49 24.87 -1.02
C SER A 86 -24.49 25.87 -0.41
N LYS A 87 -23.22 25.49 -0.23
CA LYS A 87 -22.18 26.31 0.41
C LYS A 87 -21.08 26.82 -0.53
N GLY A 88 -21.24 26.68 -1.85
CA GLY A 88 -20.21 27.02 -2.84
C GLY A 88 -19.05 26.02 -2.80
N GLY A 89 -18.79 25.35 -3.92
CA GLY A 89 -17.78 24.29 -4.02
C GLY A 89 -18.27 23.12 -4.88
N PHE A 90 -17.47 22.06 -4.94
CA PHE A 90 -17.79 20.86 -5.72
C PHE A 90 -18.76 19.95 -4.95
N SER A 91 -19.63 19.25 -5.68
CA SER A 91 -20.52 18.22 -5.12
C SER A 91 -19.94 16.82 -5.14
N SER A 92 -18.83 16.61 -5.87
CA SER A 92 -18.13 15.33 -5.98
C SER A 92 -16.62 15.51 -5.90
N ILE A 93 -15.93 14.46 -5.47
CA ILE A 93 -14.46 14.43 -5.38
C ILE A 93 -13.86 14.44 -6.80
N GLN A 94 -14.45 13.66 -7.72
CA GLN A 94 -13.99 13.59 -9.10
C GLN A 94 -14.06 14.96 -9.79
N ALA A 95 -15.14 15.74 -9.60
CA ALA A 95 -15.26 17.06 -10.22
C ALA A 95 -14.20 18.04 -9.71
N ALA A 96 -13.84 17.97 -8.42
CA ALA A 96 -12.75 18.77 -7.88
C ALA A 96 -11.39 18.41 -8.50
N ILE A 97 -11.12 17.12 -8.71
CA ILE A 97 -9.91 16.63 -9.41
C ILE A 97 -9.92 17.06 -10.88
N ASP A 98 -11.07 17.02 -11.53
CA ASP A 98 -11.22 17.37 -12.95
C ASP A 98 -11.04 18.86 -13.21
N SER A 99 -11.37 19.72 -12.23
CA SER A 99 -11.12 21.17 -12.31
C SER A 99 -9.63 21.55 -12.31
N LEU A 100 -8.74 20.65 -11.90
CA LEU A 100 -7.32 20.91 -11.87
C LEU A 100 -6.73 20.89 -13.29
N PRO A 101 -5.67 21.68 -13.55
CA PRO A 101 -4.93 21.61 -14.81
C PRO A 101 -4.51 20.18 -15.15
N PHE A 102 -4.38 19.90 -16.46
CA PHE A 102 -3.96 18.59 -16.95
C PHE A 102 -2.63 18.13 -16.33
N ILE A 103 -1.67 19.05 -16.18
CA ILE A 103 -0.43 18.85 -15.43
C ILE A 103 -0.51 19.67 -14.14
N ASN A 104 -0.50 19.00 -12.99
CA ASN A 104 -0.46 19.67 -11.70
C ASN A 104 0.95 19.59 -11.07
N LEU A 105 1.55 20.74 -10.80
CA LEU A 105 2.91 20.86 -10.26
C LEU A 105 2.95 21.35 -8.81
N VAL A 106 1.79 21.68 -8.23
CA VAL A 106 1.68 22.29 -6.90
C VAL A 106 0.80 21.46 -5.99
N ARG A 107 1.02 21.56 -4.68
CA ARG A 107 0.21 20.84 -3.69
C ARG A 107 -1.19 21.43 -3.63
N VAL A 108 -2.19 20.65 -3.99
CA VAL A 108 -3.61 21.04 -3.87
C VAL A 108 -4.27 20.17 -2.82
N VAL A 109 -4.90 20.82 -1.83
CA VAL A 109 -5.70 20.12 -0.81
C VAL A 109 -7.16 20.15 -1.22
N ILE A 110 -7.75 18.98 -1.43
CA ILE A 110 -9.19 18.81 -1.63
C ILE A 110 -9.77 18.41 -0.28
N LYS A 111 -10.42 19.36 0.41
CA LYS A 111 -11.14 19.13 1.66
C LYS A 111 -12.50 18.53 1.35
N VAL A 112 -12.68 17.28 1.72
CA VAL A 112 -13.93 16.54 1.58
C VAL A 112 -14.67 16.60 2.91
N HIS A 113 -15.80 17.31 2.91
CA HIS A 113 -16.59 17.51 4.12
C HIS A 113 -17.31 16.21 4.52
N ALA A 114 -17.95 16.21 5.69
CA ALA A 114 -18.68 15.03 6.17
C ALA A 114 -19.79 14.62 5.19
N GLY A 115 -19.91 13.32 4.93
CA GLY A 115 -20.89 12.75 4.01
C GLY A 115 -20.45 11.41 3.42
N VAL A 116 -21.41 10.73 2.82
CA VAL A 116 -21.19 9.53 2.01
C VAL A 116 -21.26 9.90 0.53
N TYR A 117 -20.14 9.70 -0.15
CA TYR A 117 -19.92 10.00 -1.56
C TYR A 117 -19.94 8.69 -2.34
N THR A 118 -21.08 8.36 -2.95
CA THR A 118 -21.19 7.20 -3.85
C THR A 118 -20.73 7.61 -5.23
N GLU A 119 -19.43 7.51 -5.48
CA GLU A 119 -18.78 7.86 -6.74
C GLU A 119 -17.52 7.02 -6.94
N LYS A 120 -17.16 6.81 -8.21
CA LYS A 120 -15.89 6.20 -8.59
C LYS A 120 -14.90 7.32 -8.91
N VAL A 121 -13.73 7.28 -8.28
CA VAL A 121 -12.72 8.34 -8.39
C VAL A 121 -11.44 7.81 -9.03
N SER A 122 -10.88 8.57 -9.97
CA SER A 122 -9.59 8.30 -10.59
C SER A 122 -8.73 9.57 -10.62
N ILE A 123 -7.51 9.47 -10.12
CA ILE A 123 -6.48 10.51 -10.24
C ILE A 123 -5.52 10.11 -11.38
N PRO A 124 -5.52 10.84 -12.49
CA PRO A 124 -4.60 10.62 -13.61
C PRO A 124 -3.14 10.88 -13.24
N ALA A 125 -2.21 10.23 -13.94
CA ALA A 125 -0.78 10.27 -13.60
C ALA A 125 -0.17 11.66 -13.54
N LEU A 126 -0.63 12.59 -14.39
CA LEU A 126 -0.09 13.95 -14.49
C LEU A 126 -0.66 14.94 -13.45
N LYS A 127 -1.60 14.49 -12.59
CA LYS A 127 -2.18 15.30 -11.53
C LYS A 127 -1.49 15.05 -10.17
N SER A 128 -0.18 15.27 -10.13
CA SER A 128 0.66 15.02 -8.95
C SER A 128 0.35 15.96 -7.79
N PHE A 129 0.88 15.66 -6.60
CA PHE A 129 0.76 16.54 -5.43
C PHE A 129 -0.69 16.82 -4.98
N ILE A 130 -1.62 15.89 -5.18
CA ILE A 130 -2.98 16.00 -4.62
C ILE A 130 -3.00 15.47 -3.18
N THR A 131 -3.68 16.21 -2.30
CA THR A 131 -4.05 15.78 -0.96
C THR A 131 -5.56 15.68 -0.85
N ILE A 132 -6.09 14.52 -0.47
CA ILE A 132 -7.49 14.34 -0.09
C ILE A 132 -7.58 14.37 1.43
N GLN A 133 -8.36 15.28 1.99
CA GLN A 133 -8.50 15.43 3.44
C GLN A 133 -9.99 15.38 3.84
N GLY A 134 -10.38 14.31 4.52
CA GLY A 134 -11.73 14.18 5.08
C GLY A 134 -11.92 14.95 6.40
N ALA A 135 -13.17 15.07 6.82
CA ALA A 135 -13.56 15.66 8.11
C ALA A 135 -13.41 14.68 9.31
N GLY A 136 -12.81 13.51 9.07
CA GLY A 136 -12.77 12.37 9.98
C GLY A 136 -13.15 11.10 9.24
N ALA A 137 -12.41 10.01 9.44
CA ALA A 137 -12.62 8.81 8.63
C ALA A 137 -14.00 8.16 8.87
N ASP A 138 -14.57 8.32 10.07
CA ASP A 138 -15.95 7.88 10.38
C ASP A 138 -17.03 8.81 9.81
N LYS A 139 -16.66 10.00 9.34
CA LYS A 139 -17.59 11.05 8.88
C LYS A 139 -17.57 11.26 7.37
N THR A 140 -16.45 10.92 6.72
CA THR A 140 -16.25 11.13 5.28
C THR A 140 -15.92 9.80 4.62
N ILE A 141 -16.85 9.30 3.80
CA ILE A 141 -16.77 7.98 3.17
C ILE A 141 -16.94 8.16 1.66
N VAL A 142 -15.98 7.68 0.87
CA VAL A 142 -16.16 7.46 -0.58
C VAL A 142 -16.38 5.98 -0.84
N GLN A 143 -17.42 5.65 -1.59
CA GLN A 143 -17.82 4.26 -1.82
C GLN A 143 -18.26 3.96 -3.24
N TRP A 144 -17.97 2.75 -3.71
CA TRP A 144 -18.46 2.18 -4.96
C TRP A 144 -18.54 0.66 -4.84
N GLY A 145 -19.17 -0.02 -5.81
CA GLY A 145 -19.54 -1.45 -5.68
C GLY A 145 -19.06 -2.34 -6.83
N ASP A 146 -18.01 -1.95 -7.55
CA ASP A 146 -17.50 -2.75 -8.67
C ASP A 146 -16.74 -3.99 -8.18
N THR A 147 -16.85 -5.06 -8.96
CA THR A 147 -16.02 -6.28 -8.83
C THR A 147 -15.22 -6.50 -10.10
N ALA A 148 -14.28 -7.46 -10.07
CA ALA A 148 -13.53 -7.84 -11.27
C ALA A 148 -14.41 -8.32 -12.44
N LEU A 149 -15.62 -8.83 -12.16
CA LEU A 149 -16.60 -9.24 -13.18
C LEU A 149 -17.56 -8.13 -13.63
N THR A 150 -17.51 -6.95 -13.02
CA THR A 150 -18.34 -5.84 -13.49
C THR A 150 -18.02 -5.58 -14.97
N PRO A 151 -19.04 -5.47 -15.86
CA PRO A 151 -18.82 -5.17 -17.27
C PRO A 151 -18.03 -3.89 -17.47
N ASN A 152 -17.07 -3.90 -18.40
CA ASN A 152 -16.32 -2.71 -18.77
C ASN A 152 -17.12 -1.88 -19.79
N PRO A 153 -17.59 -0.67 -19.43
CA PRO A 153 -18.37 0.16 -20.36
C PRO A 153 -17.54 0.64 -21.57
N GLY A 154 -16.21 0.67 -21.45
CA GLY A 154 -15.31 1.08 -22.53
C GLY A 154 -14.86 -0.04 -23.48
N ALA A 155 -15.21 -1.29 -23.20
CA ALA A 155 -14.80 -2.44 -24.01
C ALA A 155 -15.85 -3.55 -24.00
N LYS A 156 -16.60 -3.67 -25.11
CA LYS A 156 -17.70 -4.63 -25.24
C LYS A 156 -17.21 -6.06 -25.00
N GLY A 157 -17.90 -6.78 -24.12
CA GLY A 157 -17.59 -8.17 -23.78
C GLY A 157 -16.40 -8.35 -22.81
N GLN A 158 -15.78 -7.27 -22.35
CA GLN A 158 -14.72 -7.33 -21.33
C GLN A 158 -15.27 -6.95 -19.96
N THR A 159 -14.61 -7.42 -18.91
CA THR A 159 -14.88 -7.00 -17.53
C THR A 159 -13.81 -6.01 -17.07
N LEU A 160 -14.08 -5.29 -15.98
CA LEU A 160 -13.12 -4.34 -15.41
C LEU A 160 -11.83 -5.01 -14.91
N GLY A 161 -11.91 -6.29 -14.54
CA GLY A 161 -10.86 -6.99 -13.80
C GLY A 161 -10.61 -6.36 -12.41
N THR A 162 -9.73 -6.97 -11.63
CA THR A 162 -9.39 -6.45 -10.29
C THR A 162 -8.89 -5.01 -10.36
N TYR A 163 -8.04 -4.69 -11.34
CA TYR A 163 -7.47 -3.36 -11.52
C TYR A 163 -8.53 -2.27 -11.72
N GLY A 164 -9.56 -2.55 -12.53
CA GLY A 164 -10.65 -1.63 -12.84
C GLY A 164 -11.75 -1.57 -11.78
N SER A 165 -11.79 -2.52 -10.83
CA SER A 165 -12.80 -2.56 -9.76
C SER A 165 -12.63 -1.50 -8.67
N ALA A 166 -11.50 -0.78 -8.66
CA ALA A 166 -11.17 0.20 -7.62
C ALA A 166 -12.22 1.31 -7.50
N THR A 167 -12.76 1.48 -6.28
CA THR A 167 -13.59 2.64 -5.92
C THR A 167 -12.79 3.94 -6.06
N PHE A 168 -11.56 3.94 -5.55
CA PHE A 168 -10.65 5.08 -5.64
C PHE A 168 -9.31 4.62 -6.25
N ALA A 169 -9.00 5.12 -7.44
CA ALA A 169 -7.78 4.78 -8.18
C ALA A 169 -6.81 5.96 -8.22
N VAL A 170 -5.61 5.79 -7.69
CA VAL A 170 -4.55 6.80 -7.71
C VAL A 170 -3.42 6.35 -8.62
N ASN A 171 -3.14 7.12 -9.67
CA ASN A 171 -2.02 6.85 -10.59
C ASN A 171 -0.97 7.97 -10.57
N SER A 172 -1.07 8.90 -9.62
CA SER A 172 -0.22 10.10 -9.56
C SER A 172 0.67 10.15 -8.32
N PRO A 173 1.97 10.50 -8.48
CA PRO A 173 2.91 10.48 -7.37
C PRO A 173 2.66 11.61 -6.37
N TYR A 174 3.26 11.46 -5.20
CA TYR A 174 3.18 12.41 -4.08
C TYR A 174 1.76 12.57 -3.53
N PHE A 175 0.90 11.56 -3.70
CA PHE A 175 -0.46 11.55 -3.18
C PHE A 175 -0.49 11.51 -1.65
N ILE A 176 -1.45 12.21 -1.05
CA ILE A 176 -1.69 12.14 0.40
C ILE A 176 -3.19 11.97 0.63
N ALA A 177 -3.58 11.02 1.48
CA ALA A 177 -4.93 10.93 2.02
C ALA A 177 -4.88 11.06 3.55
N LYS A 178 -5.85 11.81 4.11
CA LYS A 178 -6.00 11.99 5.55
C LYS A 178 -7.45 11.84 5.98
N ASN A 179 -7.67 11.10 7.06
CA ASN A 179 -8.94 11.09 7.81
C ASN A 179 -10.17 10.88 6.92
N ILE A 180 -10.11 9.92 6.00
CA ILE A 180 -11.18 9.57 5.05
C ILE A 180 -11.28 8.04 4.93
N THR A 181 -12.49 7.55 4.66
CA THR A 181 -12.75 6.13 4.39
C THR A 181 -12.90 5.88 2.90
N PHE A 182 -12.18 4.89 2.38
CA PHE A 182 -12.38 4.31 1.05
C PHE A 182 -13.07 2.96 1.21
N LYS A 183 -14.20 2.76 0.52
CA LYS A 183 -15.02 1.57 0.69
C LYS A 183 -15.42 0.93 -0.63
N ASN A 184 -15.17 -0.36 -0.80
CA ASN A 184 -15.89 -1.16 -1.79
C ASN A 184 -17.09 -1.83 -1.11
N THR A 185 -18.28 -1.70 -1.69
CA THR A 185 -19.54 -2.23 -1.14
C THR A 185 -19.88 -3.64 -1.63
N ALA A 186 -19.01 -4.27 -2.45
CA ALA A 186 -19.19 -5.65 -2.85
C ALA A 186 -19.22 -6.58 -1.61
N PRO A 187 -20.15 -7.55 -1.58
CA PRO A 187 -20.30 -8.44 -0.43
C PRO A 187 -19.11 -9.40 -0.30
N ILE A 188 -18.94 -9.97 0.89
CA ILE A 188 -17.97 -11.05 1.12
C ILE A 188 -18.28 -12.21 0.14
N PRO A 189 -17.30 -12.63 -0.68
CA PRO A 189 -17.52 -13.71 -1.62
C PRO A 189 -17.71 -15.05 -0.90
N LYS A 190 -18.59 -15.89 -1.45
CA LYS A 190 -18.65 -17.30 -1.06
C LYS A 190 -17.33 -18.00 -1.43
N PRO A 191 -16.90 -19.03 -0.68
CA PRO A 191 -15.75 -19.85 -1.05
C PRO A 191 -15.86 -20.34 -2.50
N GLY A 192 -14.78 -20.21 -3.28
CA GLY A 192 -14.72 -20.62 -4.69
C GLY A 192 -15.40 -19.66 -5.68
N ALA A 193 -15.96 -18.53 -5.23
CA ALA A 193 -16.56 -17.57 -6.14
C ALA A 193 -15.49 -16.95 -7.06
N VAL A 194 -15.77 -16.93 -8.36
CA VAL A 194 -14.88 -16.36 -9.37
C VAL A 194 -15.17 -14.87 -9.52
N GLY A 195 -14.12 -14.06 -9.64
CA GLY A 195 -14.24 -12.70 -10.13
C GLY A 195 -14.92 -11.71 -9.17
N LYS A 196 -14.87 -12.01 -7.87
CA LYS A 196 -15.48 -11.20 -6.79
C LYS A 196 -14.51 -10.24 -6.11
N GLN A 197 -13.27 -10.13 -6.61
CA GLN A 197 -12.31 -9.13 -6.16
C GLN A 197 -12.93 -7.73 -6.27
N GLY A 198 -12.88 -6.95 -5.19
CA GLY A 198 -13.55 -5.65 -5.09
C GLY A 198 -12.66 -4.64 -4.36
N VAL A 199 -11.93 -3.85 -5.14
CA VAL A 199 -10.91 -2.94 -4.61
C VAL A 199 -11.56 -1.66 -4.05
N ALA A 200 -11.24 -1.33 -2.80
CA ALA A 200 -11.65 -0.07 -2.17
C ALA A 200 -10.70 1.08 -2.56
N LEU A 201 -9.40 0.82 -2.53
CA LEU A 201 -8.40 1.77 -3.03
C LEU A 201 -7.29 1.04 -3.78
N ARG A 202 -6.92 1.59 -4.93
CA ARG A 202 -5.70 1.22 -5.67
C ARG A 202 -4.74 2.39 -5.72
N ILE A 203 -3.48 2.15 -5.38
CA ILE A 203 -2.39 3.11 -5.51
C ILE A 203 -1.29 2.56 -6.44
N SER A 204 -1.16 3.19 -7.60
CA SER A 204 -0.18 2.89 -8.66
C SER A 204 0.75 4.09 -8.87
N ALA A 205 1.39 4.58 -7.82
CA ALA A 205 2.23 5.77 -7.93
C ALA A 205 3.20 5.93 -6.76
N ASP A 206 4.35 6.53 -7.02
CA ASP A 206 5.39 6.63 -6.01
C ASP A 206 5.14 7.73 -4.95
N THR A 207 5.67 7.52 -3.74
CA THR A 207 5.68 8.47 -2.62
C THR A 207 4.28 8.86 -2.14
N ALA A 208 3.45 7.89 -1.78
CA ALA A 208 2.12 8.15 -1.22
C ALA A 208 2.08 8.06 0.31
N MET A 209 1.18 8.81 0.94
CA MET A 209 0.88 8.71 2.38
C MET A 209 -0.61 8.55 2.64
N PHE A 210 -0.93 7.73 3.62
CA PHE A 210 -2.27 7.58 4.17
C PHE A 210 -2.18 7.72 5.69
N LEU A 211 -2.91 8.69 6.25
CA LEU A 211 -2.88 8.99 7.69
C LEU A 211 -4.29 8.98 8.27
N GLY A 212 -4.56 8.09 9.23
CA GLY A 212 -5.87 8.01 9.87
C GLY A 212 -7.00 7.60 8.91
N CYS A 213 -6.66 6.98 7.77
CA CYS A 213 -7.64 6.54 6.77
C CYS A 213 -8.23 5.16 7.14
N LYS A 214 -9.43 4.87 6.62
CA LYS A 214 -9.98 3.51 6.62
C LYS A 214 -10.11 2.94 5.21
N PHE A 215 -9.86 1.65 5.07
CA PHE A 215 -10.02 0.89 3.83
C PHE A 215 -10.95 -0.28 4.13
N LEU A 216 -12.15 -0.25 3.55
CA LEU A 216 -13.21 -1.20 3.86
C LEU A 216 -13.59 -1.98 2.59
N GLY A 217 -13.56 -3.29 2.67
CA GLY A 217 -13.89 -4.17 1.56
C GLY A 217 -13.92 -5.62 2.03
N ALA A 218 -13.96 -6.55 1.08
CA ALA A 218 -13.88 -7.97 1.38
C ALA A 218 -12.63 -8.58 0.72
N GLN A 219 -12.78 -9.16 -0.47
CA GLN A 219 -11.65 -9.67 -1.23
C GLN A 219 -10.94 -8.52 -1.96
N ASP A 220 -9.61 -8.47 -1.86
CA ASP A 220 -8.76 -7.50 -2.55
C ASP A 220 -9.03 -6.03 -2.14
N THR A 221 -9.28 -5.73 -0.86
CA THR A 221 -9.65 -4.39 -0.38
C THR A 221 -8.65 -3.29 -0.79
N LEU A 222 -7.37 -3.47 -0.46
CA LEU A 222 -6.31 -2.49 -0.71
C LEU A 222 -5.33 -3.03 -1.75
N TYR A 223 -5.40 -2.47 -2.95
CA TYR A 223 -4.46 -2.77 -4.02
C TYR A 223 -3.28 -1.81 -3.95
N ASP A 224 -2.31 -2.20 -3.13
CA ASP A 224 -1.02 -1.54 -2.92
C ASP A 224 -0.06 -1.85 -4.07
N HIS A 225 -0.45 -1.41 -5.27
CA HIS A 225 0.01 -1.96 -6.55
C HIS A 225 1.51 -1.74 -6.82
N ILE A 226 1.95 -0.48 -6.90
CA ILE A 226 3.35 -0.13 -7.19
C ILE A 226 3.68 1.26 -6.65
N GLY A 227 4.88 1.42 -6.09
CA GLY A 227 5.38 2.66 -5.51
C GLY A 227 5.89 2.47 -4.09
N ARG A 228 6.26 3.59 -3.44
CA ARG A 228 6.60 3.65 -2.02
C ARG A 228 5.48 4.30 -1.24
N HIS A 229 4.87 3.56 -0.31
CA HIS A 229 3.70 4.04 0.41
C HIS A 229 3.87 3.92 1.92
N TYR A 230 3.35 4.92 2.63
CA TYR A 230 3.33 4.94 4.08
C TYR A 230 1.90 5.03 4.58
N TYR A 231 1.50 4.04 5.37
CA TYR A 231 0.20 3.96 6.02
C TYR A 231 0.43 4.12 7.52
N LYS A 232 -0.15 5.15 8.13
CA LYS A 232 0.00 5.42 9.55
C LYS A 232 -1.34 5.60 10.23
N ASP A 233 -1.52 4.92 11.36
CA ASP A 233 -2.74 4.97 12.16
C ASP A 233 -4.00 4.62 11.33
N CYS A 234 -3.86 3.75 10.34
CA CYS A 234 -4.94 3.35 9.44
C CYS A 234 -5.71 2.13 9.94
N TYR A 235 -6.98 2.02 9.54
CA TYR A 235 -7.77 0.80 9.69
C TYR A 235 -7.97 0.13 8.33
N ILE A 236 -7.65 -1.16 8.21
CA ILE A 236 -7.80 -1.92 6.96
C ILE A 236 -8.59 -3.19 7.24
N GLU A 237 -9.68 -3.38 6.50
CA GLU A 237 -10.60 -4.50 6.69
C GLU A 237 -10.78 -5.32 5.39
N GLY A 238 -10.81 -6.64 5.53
CA GLY A 238 -11.15 -7.52 4.42
C GLY A 238 -11.09 -9.00 4.77
N SER A 239 -11.25 -9.86 3.76
CA SER A 239 -11.33 -11.31 3.93
C SER A 239 -10.15 -12.02 3.28
N VAL A 240 -10.06 -12.02 1.95
CA VAL A 240 -9.05 -12.73 1.17
C VAL A 240 -8.16 -11.71 0.47
N ASP A 241 -6.85 -11.88 0.62
CA ASP A 241 -5.80 -11.08 -0.03
C ASP A 241 -6.02 -9.58 0.10
N PHE A 242 -6.57 -9.14 1.23
CA PHE A 242 -7.16 -7.80 1.33
C PHE A 242 -6.12 -6.67 1.41
N ILE A 243 -4.83 -7.00 1.54
CA ILE A 243 -3.69 -6.12 1.24
C ILE A 243 -2.80 -6.84 0.22
N PHE A 244 -2.76 -6.37 -1.03
CA PHE A 244 -2.05 -7.06 -2.10
C PHE A 244 -1.41 -6.10 -3.09
N GLY A 245 -0.44 -6.61 -3.85
CA GLY A 245 0.34 -5.81 -4.81
C GLY A 245 1.84 -6.00 -4.65
N ASN A 246 2.63 -5.12 -5.27
CA ASN A 246 4.09 -5.18 -5.29
C ASN A 246 4.75 -3.85 -4.89
N ALA A 247 4.08 -3.03 -4.08
CA ALA A 247 4.68 -1.81 -3.53
C ALA A 247 5.78 -2.10 -2.49
N LEU A 248 6.58 -1.07 -2.19
CA LEU A 248 7.43 -1.00 -1.00
C LEU A 248 6.70 -0.17 0.06
N SER A 249 6.09 -0.85 1.04
CA SER A 249 5.16 -0.18 1.95
C SER A 249 5.44 -0.45 3.41
N LEU A 250 5.29 0.62 4.19
CA LEU A 250 5.33 0.58 5.65
C LEU A 250 3.93 0.90 6.19
N PHE A 251 3.38 -0.04 6.95
CA PHE A 251 2.18 0.09 7.76
C PHE A 251 2.62 0.24 9.21
N GLU A 252 2.37 1.40 9.83
CA GLU A 252 2.82 1.72 11.18
C GLU A 252 1.64 2.11 12.07
N GLY A 253 1.48 1.43 13.21
CA GLY A 253 0.37 1.72 14.12
C GLY A 253 -1.00 1.38 13.54
N CYS A 254 -1.06 0.61 12.45
CA CYS A 254 -2.30 0.28 11.77
C CYS A 254 -3.07 -0.83 12.49
N HIS A 255 -4.40 -0.79 12.40
CA HIS A 255 -5.28 -1.87 12.79
C HIS A 255 -5.76 -2.61 11.54
N VAL A 256 -5.37 -3.87 11.43
CA VAL A 256 -5.73 -4.77 10.34
C VAL A 256 -6.77 -5.77 10.86
N HIS A 257 -7.96 -5.78 10.27
CA HIS A 257 -9.12 -6.51 10.76
C HIS A 257 -9.67 -7.47 9.70
N ALA A 258 -9.59 -8.77 9.97
CA ALA A 258 -10.15 -9.79 9.11
C ALA A 258 -11.65 -9.96 9.35
N ILE A 259 -12.42 -10.00 8.27
CA ILE A 259 -13.86 -10.32 8.26
C ILE A 259 -14.10 -11.64 7.51
N ALA A 260 -13.14 -12.56 7.56
CA ALA A 260 -13.27 -13.85 6.90
C ALA A 260 -14.36 -14.69 7.58
N GLN A 261 -15.20 -15.35 6.79
CA GLN A 261 -16.23 -16.27 7.30
C GLN A 261 -15.63 -17.64 7.66
N ASN A 262 -14.70 -18.14 6.85
CA ASN A 262 -14.08 -19.44 7.05
C ASN A 262 -12.55 -19.31 7.12
N ILE A 263 -11.93 -19.06 5.97
CA ILE A 263 -10.49 -18.88 5.83
C ILE A 263 -10.25 -17.59 5.04
N GLY A 264 -9.33 -16.77 5.54
CA GLY A 264 -8.88 -15.54 4.89
C GLY A 264 -7.36 -15.50 4.72
N ALA A 265 -6.91 -14.43 4.08
CA ALA A 265 -5.50 -14.11 3.98
C ALA A 265 -5.32 -12.59 4.09
N LEU A 266 -4.44 -12.16 4.97
CA LEU A 266 -4.17 -10.75 5.20
C LEU A 266 -3.42 -10.13 4.02
N THR A 267 -2.32 -10.76 3.61
CA THR A 267 -1.51 -10.28 2.48
C THR A 267 -1.48 -11.21 1.28
N ALA A 268 -1.31 -10.63 0.10
CA ALA A 268 -0.86 -11.32 -1.10
C ALA A 268 0.19 -10.47 -1.83
N GLN A 269 1.44 -10.54 -1.36
CA GLN A 269 2.52 -9.73 -1.89
C GLN A 269 3.12 -10.37 -3.16
N GLY A 270 3.25 -9.57 -4.21
CA GLY A 270 3.50 -9.97 -5.60
C GLY A 270 4.93 -9.74 -6.11
N ARG A 271 5.95 -9.75 -5.26
CA ARG A 271 7.35 -9.56 -5.67
C ARG A 271 7.82 -10.70 -6.56
N ASN A 272 8.36 -10.36 -7.73
CA ASN A 272 8.66 -11.32 -8.80
C ASN A 272 10.15 -11.62 -8.96
N SER A 273 11.05 -10.87 -8.34
CA SER A 273 12.49 -11.14 -8.38
C SER A 273 13.23 -10.67 -7.13
N LEU A 274 14.40 -11.27 -6.87
CA LEU A 274 15.32 -10.82 -5.82
C LEU A 274 15.86 -9.40 -6.03
N LEU A 275 15.82 -8.90 -7.28
CA LEU A 275 16.32 -7.58 -7.65
C LEU A 275 15.32 -6.44 -7.34
N GLU A 276 14.06 -6.79 -7.09
CA GLU A 276 13.03 -5.83 -6.68
C GLU A 276 13.21 -5.47 -5.20
N ASP A 277 13.27 -4.18 -4.88
CA ASP A 277 13.28 -3.69 -3.49
C ASP A 277 11.87 -3.42 -2.97
N THR A 278 10.95 -4.37 -3.14
CA THR A 278 9.53 -4.25 -2.77
C THR A 278 9.17 -5.17 -1.61
N GLY A 279 8.02 -4.94 -0.97
CA GLY A 279 7.58 -5.72 0.18
C GLY A 279 6.71 -4.92 1.14
N PHE A 280 6.00 -5.62 2.02
CA PHE A 280 5.14 -5.02 3.03
C PHE A 280 5.76 -5.17 4.42
N SER A 281 5.82 -4.09 5.18
CA SER A 281 6.29 -4.09 6.57
C SER A 281 5.19 -3.57 7.48
N PHE A 282 4.80 -4.35 8.48
CA PHE A 282 3.82 -3.99 9.51
C PHE A 282 4.54 -3.82 10.84
N VAL A 283 4.49 -2.62 11.41
CA VAL A 283 5.26 -2.25 12.60
C VAL A 283 4.34 -1.63 13.64
N HIS A 284 4.33 -2.15 14.87
CA HIS A 284 3.42 -1.71 15.93
C HIS A 284 1.94 -1.78 15.53
N CYS A 285 1.59 -2.74 14.67
CA CYS A 285 0.23 -2.93 14.21
C CYS A 285 -0.57 -3.82 15.16
N LYS A 286 -1.88 -3.93 14.89
CA LYS A 286 -2.77 -4.92 15.49
C LYS A 286 -3.44 -5.74 14.40
N VAL A 287 -3.36 -7.07 14.47
CA VAL A 287 -4.11 -8.00 13.62
C VAL A 287 -5.19 -8.67 14.47
N THR A 288 -6.45 -8.55 14.02
CA THR A 288 -7.65 -9.06 14.71
C THR A 288 -8.66 -9.54 13.68
N GLY A 289 -9.78 -10.11 14.11
CA GLY A 289 -10.88 -10.38 13.20
C GLY A 289 -11.63 -11.67 13.50
N SER A 290 -12.24 -12.21 12.45
CA SER A 290 -12.97 -13.48 12.45
C SER A 290 -12.41 -14.45 11.39
N GLY A 291 -12.77 -15.72 11.55
CA GLY A 291 -12.32 -16.81 10.69
C GLY A 291 -10.87 -17.22 10.96
N ALA A 292 -10.38 -18.24 10.26
CA ALA A 292 -8.97 -18.62 10.29
C ALA A 292 -8.19 -17.75 9.29
N LEU A 293 -7.07 -17.18 9.70
CA LEU A 293 -6.34 -16.19 8.91
C LEU A 293 -4.91 -16.63 8.62
N TYR A 294 -4.52 -16.65 7.35
CA TYR A 294 -3.11 -16.62 6.96
C TYR A 294 -2.59 -15.17 7.04
N LEU A 295 -1.38 -14.99 7.56
CA LEU A 295 -0.66 -13.71 7.51
C LEU A 295 -0.39 -13.27 6.07
N GLY A 296 -0.20 -14.25 5.18
CA GLY A 296 -0.08 -13.97 3.77
C GLY A 296 -0.06 -15.22 2.91
N ARG A 297 -0.30 -14.99 1.62
CA ARG A 297 -0.09 -15.97 0.57
C ARG A 297 0.92 -15.42 -0.45
N ALA A 298 1.87 -16.24 -0.86
CA ALA A 298 2.94 -15.82 -1.76
C ALA A 298 2.45 -15.71 -3.21
N TRP A 299 1.79 -14.59 -3.56
CA TRP A 299 1.30 -14.35 -4.92
C TRP A 299 2.44 -14.30 -5.94
N GLY A 300 3.52 -13.58 -5.60
CA GLY A 300 4.78 -13.58 -6.32
C GLY A 300 5.77 -14.62 -5.77
N PRO A 301 6.68 -15.18 -6.59
CA PRO A 301 7.64 -16.20 -6.16
C PRO A 301 8.69 -15.68 -5.17
N PHE A 302 8.90 -14.37 -5.05
CA PHE A 302 9.82 -13.75 -4.08
C PHE A 302 9.08 -12.88 -3.07
N SER A 303 7.84 -13.26 -2.74
CA SER A 303 6.95 -12.54 -1.84
C SER A 303 7.65 -12.13 -0.56
N ARG A 304 7.51 -10.86 -0.15
CA ARG A 304 8.19 -10.34 1.05
C ARG A 304 7.24 -9.55 1.94
N VAL A 305 6.98 -10.09 3.13
CA VAL A 305 6.13 -9.48 4.15
C VAL A 305 6.78 -9.64 5.52
N VAL A 306 6.83 -8.57 6.31
CA VAL A 306 7.42 -8.56 7.65
C VAL A 306 6.41 -8.00 8.64
N PHE A 307 6.24 -8.69 9.78
CA PHE A 307 5.50 -8.18 10.93
C PHE A 307 6.47 -8.01 12.10
N ALA A 308 6.54 -6.81 12.67
CA ALA A 308 7.41 -6.49 13.80
C ALA A 308 6.61 -5.77 14.88
N TYR A 309 6.81 -6.15 16.14
CA TYR A 309 6.13 -5.56 17.31
C TYR A 309 4.60 -5.48 17.15
N THR A 310 4.03 -6.43 16.42
CA THR A 310 2.62 -6.42 16.03
C THR A 310 1.86 -7.42 16.88
N TYR A 311 0.77 -6.97 17.50
CA TYR A 311 -0.16 -7.87 18.19
C TYR A 311 -0.92 -8.70 17.14
N MET A 312 -1.07 -9.99 17.39
CA MET A 312 -1.85 -10.90 16.55
C MET A 312 -2.84 -11.67 17.41
N ASP A 313 -4.11 -11.61 17.05
CA ASP A 313 -5.18 -12.34 17.71
C ASP A 313 -5.09 -13.85 17.44
N ASN A 314 -5.83 -14.67 18.21
CA ASN A 314 -5.77 -16.14 18.12
C ASN A 314 -6.43 -16.74 16.86
N ILE A 315 -6.74 -15.91 15.86
CA ILE A 315 -7.28 -16.29 14.56
C ILE A 315 -6.20 -16.71 13.56
N ILE A 316 -4.93 -16.42 13.86
CA ILE A 316 -3.82 -16.75 12.96
C ILE A 316 -3.64 -18.27 12.91
N ILE A 317 -3.69 -18.83 11.70
CA ILE A 317 -3.41 -20.25 11.48
C ILE A 317 -1.98 -20.53 11.95
N PRO A 318 -1.71 -21.59 12.75
CA PRO A 318 -0.36 -21.86 13.29
C PRO A 318 0.75 -21.96 12.24
N LYS A 319 0.44 -22.42 11.02
CA LYS A 319 1.38 -22.42 9.87
C LYS A 319 1.79 -20.99 9.46
N GLY A 320 0.97 -19.99 9.73
CA GLY A 320 1.18 -18.57 9.46
C GLY A 320 0.99 -18.19 7.99
N TRP A 321 1.57 -18.95 7.08
CA TRP A 321 1.71 -18.59 5.66
C TRP A 321 1.24 -19.69 4.72
N TYR A 322 0.83 -19.29 3.51
CA TYR A 322 0.46 -20.21 2.43
C TYR A 322 1.31 -19.96 1.17
N ASN A 323 1.98 -21.00 0.69
CA ASN A 323 2.91 -20.95 -0.45
C ASN A 323 2.21 -20.93 -1.82
N TRP A 324 0.90 -20.65 -1.87
CA TRP A 324 0.10 -20.68 -3.09
C TRP A 324 0.01 -22.08 -3.75
N GLY A 325 0.31 -23.16 -3.02
CA GLY A 325 0.38 -24.52 -3.56
C GLY A 325 1.68 -24.84 -4.30
N ASP A 326 2.67 -23.94 -4.25
CA ASP A 326 3.96 -24.08 -4.90
C ASP A 326 5.09 -24.15 -3.85
N PRO A 327 5.69 -25.34 -3.62
CA PRO A 327 6.76 -25.50 -2.64
C PRO A 327 7.97 -24.59 -2.86
N ASN A 328 8.21 -24.12 -4.09
CA ASN A 328 9.33 -23.22 -4.39
C ASN A 328 9.15 -21.82 -3.78
N ARG A 329 7.97 -21.50 -3.23
CA ARG A 329 7.64 -20.21 -2.61
C ARG A 329 7.70 -20.24 -1.08
N GLU A 330 8.24 -21.31 -0.49
CA GLU A 330 8.45 -21.41 0.97
C GLU A 330 9.77 -20.79 1.45
N MET A 331 10.70 -20.48 0.53
CA MET A 331 12.06 -19.99 0.84
C MET A 331 12.19 -18.47 0.89
#